data_AF-A0AA42Y3S7-F1
#
_entry.id   AF-A0AA42Y3S7-F1
#
_cell.length_a   1.000
_cell.length_b   1.000
_cell.length_c   1.000
_cell.angle_alpha   90.00
_cell.angle_beta   90.00
_cell.angle_gamma   90.00
#
_symmetry.space_group_name_H-M   'P 1'
#
loop_
_entity.id
_entity.type
_entity.pdbx_description
1 polymer ?
#
loop_
_entity_poly.entity_id
_entity_poly.type
_entity_poly.pdbx_seq_one_letter_code
_entity_poly.pdbx_strand_id
1 'polypeptide(L)'
;MTVHQLSATELTERLRTERILAVAAEAWHALADQFDEIERHATGIAGDLVIIRTPAGLAAVEQPNSTQRVMRLLTGDIEVRQFVRQRTEQYERMWDGCGCKVDYYT
;
A
#
# COMPACT_ATOMS: atom_id res chain seq x y z
N MET A 1 -4.87 14.75 26.18
CA MET A 1 -3.93 13.91 25.40
C MET A 1 -3.66 14.64 24.11
N THR A 2 -2.47 15.23 23.99
CA THR A 2 -2.05 15.92 22.77
C THR A 2 -1.75 14.85 21.74
N VAL A 3 -2.60 14.72 20.71
CA VAL A 3 -2.30 13.86 19.57
C VAL A 3 -1.12 14.52 18.87
N HIS A 4 0.07 13.95 18.99
CA HIS A 4 1.22 14.38 18.18
C HIS A 4 0.81 14.20 16.71
N GLN A 5 0.70 15.32 15.99
CA GLN A 5 0.39 15.32 14.57
C GLN A 5 1.59 14.72 13.84
N LEU A 6 1.40 13.55 13.22
CA LEU A 6 2.44 12.91 12.41
C LEU A 6 2.74 13.77 11.18
N SER A 7 4.00 14.16 10.99
CA SER A 7 4.46 14.88 9.79
C SER A 7 5.01 13.94 8.71
N ALA A 8 5.10 14.41 7.46
CA ALA A 8 5.71 13.64 6.36
C ALA A 8 7.19 13.31 6.63
N THR A 9 7.91 14.23 7.29
CA THR A 9 9.31 14.03 7.71
C THR A 9 9.41 12.91 8.75
N GLU A 10 8.62 12.96 9.81
CA GLU A 10 8.62 11.90 10.84
C GLU A 10 8.21 10.55 10.27
N LEU A 11 7.19 10.53 9.38
CA LEU A 11 6.77 9.32 8.68
C LEU A 11 7.92 8.72 7.86
N THR A 12 8.67 9.57 7.14
CA THR A 12 9.82 9.15 6.34
C THR A 12 10.96 8.61 7.19
N GLU A 13 11.30 9.26 8.31
CA GLU A 13 12.35 8.80 9.22
C GLU A 13 11.99 7.46 9.89
N ARG A 14 10.72 7.30 10.29
CA ARG A 14 10.22 6.03 10.81
C ARG A 14 10.26 4.95 9.75
N LEU A 15 9.83 5.24 8.52
CA LEU A 15 9.89 4.29 7.41
C LEU A 15 11.34 3.87 7.09
N ARG A 16 12.30 4.80 7.17
CA ARG A 16 13.73 4.50 7.01
C ARG A 16 14.24 3.51 8.05
N THR A 17 13.81 3.65 9.30
CA THR A 17 14.27 2.84 10.44
C THR A 17 13.56 1.49 10.51
N GLU A 18 12.22 1.50 10.44
CA GLU A 18 11.38 0.32 10.64
C GLU A 18 11.26 -0.53 9.36
N ARG A 19 11.53 0.05 8.17
CA ARG A 19 11.39 -0.53 6.82
C ARG A 19 9.95 -0.88 6.44
N ILE A 20 9.12 -1.30 7.39
CA ILE A 20 7.70 -1.56 7.25
C ILE A 20 7.00 -0.82 8.38
N LEU A 21 6.06 0.05 8.04
CA LEU A 21 5.40 0.92 8.99
C LEU A 21 3.89 0.90 8.79
N ALA A 22 3.14 0.58 9.85
CA ALA A 22 1.70 0.78 9.87
C ALA A 22 1.38 2.23 10.27
N VAL A 23 0.47 2.87 9.54
CA VAL A 23 -0.02 4.23 9.80
C VAL A 23 -1.55 4.23 9.76
N ALA A 24 -2.18 5.08 10.57
CA ALA A 24 -3.62 5.27 10.52
C ALA A 24 -4.04 5.82 9.13
N ALA A 25 -5.18 5.39 8.62
CA ALA A 25 -5.68 5.80 7.31
C ALA A 25 -5.90 7.31 7.23
N GLU A 26 -6.38 7.93 8.32
CA GLU A 26 -6.61 9.36 8.44
C GLU A 26 -5.29 10.14 8.40
N ALA A 27 -4.28 9.64 9.10
CA ALA A 27 -2.94 10.24 9.09
C ALA A 27 -2.28 10.11 7.70
N TRP A 28 -2.45 8.97 7.02
CA TRP A 28 -2.01 8.82 5.64
C TRP A 28 -2.75 9.79 4.71
N HIS A 29 -4.07 9.89 4.80
CA HIS A 29 -4.87 10.78 3.94
C HIS A 29 -4.45 12.24 4.07
N ALA A 30 -4.09 12.70 5.27
CA ALA A 30 -3.58 14.05 5.50
C ALA A 30 -2.17 14.31 4.94
N LEU A 31 -1.40 13.25 4.65
CA LEU A 31 0.00 13.32 4.23
C LEU A 31 0.23 12.85 2.78
N ALA A 32 -0.70 12.12 2.18
CA ALA A 32 -0.52 11.44 0.90
C ALA A 32 -0.09 12.40 -0.22
N ASP A 33 -0.71 13.58 -0.30
CA ASP A 33 -0.42 14.60 -1.32
C ASP A 33 1.00 15.22 -1.19
N GLN A 34 1.74 14.91 -0.12
CA GLN A 34 3.13 15.34 0.07
C GLN A 34 4.14 14.35 -0.50
N PHE A 35 3.68 13.19 -0.99
CA PHE A 35 4.51 12.18 -1.63
C PHE A 35 4.18 12.09 -3.12
N ASP A 36 5.21 11.86 -3.92
CA ASP A 36 5.06 11.70 -5.37
C ASP A 36 4.58 10.27 -5.68
N GLU A 37 3.35 10.15 -6.18
CA GLU A 37 2.77 8.86 -6.60
C GLU A 37 3.33 8.46 -7.97
N ILE A 38 3.98 7.30 -8.01
CA ILE A 38 4.65 6.77 -9.21
C ILE A 38 3.71 5.84 -9.99
N GLU A 39 3.03 4.94 -9.28
CA GLU A 39 2.08 3.99 -9.87
C GLU A 39 1.01 3.58 -8.86
N ARG A 40 -0.17 3.22 -9.37
CA ARG A 40 -1.30 2.72 -8.60
C ARG A 40 -1.90 1.51 -9.29
N HIS A 41 -2.14 0.46 -8.51
CA HIS A 41 -2.76 -0.77 -8.96
C HIS A 41 -4.03 -1.00 -8.15
N ALA A 42 -5.18 -1.01 -8.82
CA ALA A 42 -6.43 -1.39 -8.20
C ALA A 42 -6.43 -2.90 -7.94
N THR A 43 -6.42 -3.31 -6.67
CA THR A 43 -6.45 -4.73 -6.25
C THR A 43 -7.84 -5.14 -5.74
N GLY A 44 -8.85 -4.34 -6.09
CA GLY A 44 -10.27 -4.41 -5.71
C GLY A 44 -10.52 -4.64 -4.21
N ILE A 45 -10.88 -5.84 -3.75
CA ILE A 45 -11.23 -6.08 -2.34
C ILE A 45 -10.09 -5.77 -1.36
N ALA A 46 -8.83 -5.86 -1.81
CA ALA A 46 -7.66 -5.53 -1.00
C ALA A 46 -7.27 -4.04 -1.06
N GLY A 47 -8.11 -3.21 -1.72
CA GLY A 47 -7.86 -1.79 -1.91
C GLY A 47 -6.84 -1.50 -3.01
N ASP A 48 -6.25 -0.31 -2.98
CA ASP A 48 -5.20 0.05 -3.92
C ASP A 48 -3.81 -0.30 -3.36
N LEU A 49 -2.94 -0.80 -4.24
CA LEU A 49 -1.50 -0.84 -4.02
C LEU A 49 -0.88 0.36 -4.72
N VAL A 50 -0.28 1.27 -3.96
CA VAL A 50 0.32 2.51 -4.48
C VAL A 50 1.82 2.47 -4.27
N ILE A 51 2.60 2.84 -5.28
CA ILE A 51 4.03 3.09 -5.14
C ILE A 51 4.26 4.60 -5.12
N ILE A 52 4.99 5.05 -4.11
CA ILE A 52 5.34 6.45 -3.92
C ILE A 52 6.86 6.62 -3.87
N ARG A 53 7.31 7.84 -4.17
CA ARG A 53 8.67 8.29 -3.89
C ARG A 53 8.70 9.08 -2.59
N THR A 54 9.60 8.68 -1.70
CA THR A 54 9.88 9.36 -0.43
C THR A 54 11.35 9.79 -0.38
N PRO A 55 11.74 10.72 0.51
CA PRO A 55 13.15 11.01 0.75
C PRO A 55 13.97 9.81 1.27
N ALA A 56 13.34 8.73 1.74
CA ALA A 56 14.02 7.50 2.15
C ALA A 56 14.18 6.48 1.00
N GLY A 57 13.54 6.71 -0.15
CA GLY A 57 13.50 5.78 -1.28
C GLY A 57 12.07 5.53 -1.78
N LEU A 58 11.92 4.52 -2.63
CA LEU A 58 10.60 4.07 -3.12
C LEU A 58 9.88 3.30 -2.03
N ALA A 59 8.57 3.48 -1.91
CA ALA A 59 7.78 2.75 -0.94
C ALA A 59 6.46 2.25 -1.54
N ALA A 60 6.06 1.05 -1.17
CA ALA A 60 4.72 0.55 -1.41
C ALA A 60 3.79 0.94 -0.26
N VAL A 61 2.56 1.32 -0.58
CA VAL A 61 1.49 1.60 0.38
C VAL A 61 0.34 0.64 0.10
N GLU A 62 0.07 -0.25 1.05
CA GLU A 62 -1.02 -1.22 1.02
C GLU A 62 -2.17 -0.76 1.94
N GLN A 63 -3.39 -1.18 1.61
CA GLN A 63 -4.60 -0.93 2.40
C GLN A 63 -5.14 -2.24 3.00
N PRO A 64 -4.57 -2.76 4.11
CA PRO A 64 -5.02 -4.03 4.68
C PRO A 64 -6.45 -3.97 5.23
N ASN A 65 -6.93 -2.78 5.61
CA ASN A 65 -8.29 -2.51 6.08
C ASN A 65 -8.62 -1.02 5.90
N SER A 66 -9.83 -0.60 6.28
CA SER A 66 -10.29 0.78 6.10
C SER A 66 -9.57 1.80 6.98
N THR A 67 -9.05 1.40 8.15
CA THR A 67 -8.49 2.30 9.17
C THR A 67 -6.97 2.37 9.18
N GLN A 68 -6.29 1.56 8.35
CA GLN A 68 -4.84 1.47 8.33
C GLN A 68 -4.28 1.49 6.91
N ARG A 69 -3.04 1.97 6.81
CA ARG A 69 -2.16 1.77 5.67
C ARG A 69 -0.87 1.13 6.15
N VAL A 70 -0.28 0.30 5.30
CA VAL A 70 1.03 -0.30 5.57
C VAL A 70 1.98 0.19 4.50
N MET A 71 3.02 0.91 4.93
CA MET A 71 4.08 1.39 4.08
C MET A 71 5.26 0.42 4.14
N ARG A 72 5.87 0.11 3.00
CA ARG A 72 7.06 -0.74 2.90
C ARG A 72 8.11 -0.05 2.06
N LEU A 73 9.28 0.19 2.64
CA LEU A 73 10.43 0.75 1.93
C LEU A 73 11.06 -0.30 1.02
N LEU A 74 11.30 0.08 -0.22
CA LEU A 74 11.87 -0.73 -1.30
C LEU A 74 13.22 -0.15 -1.70
N THR A 75 14.14 -1.02 -2.09
CA THR A 75 15.55 -0.71 -2.38
C THR A 75 15.79 -0.22 -3.81
N GLY A 76 14.79 -0.31 -4.71
CA GLY A 76 14.85 0.23 -6.06
C GLY A 76 13.84 -0.39 -7.03
N ASP A 77 13.92 0.00 -8.30
CA ASP A 77 12.92 -0.34 -9.34
C ASP A 77 12.77 -1.83 -9.62
N ILE A 78 13.83 -2.64 -9.41
CA ILE A 78 13.75 -4.09 -9.58
C ILE A 78 12.88 -4.70 -8.47
N GLU A 79 13.09 -4.27 -7.22
CA GLU A 79 12.31 -4.75 -6.08
C GLU A 79 10.86 -4.27 -6.19
N VAL A 80 10.61 -3.03 -6.62
CA VAL A 80 9.25 -2.52 -6.91
C VAL A 80 8.51 -3.44 -7.87
N ARG A 81 9.12 -3.72 -9.04
CA ARG A 81 8.50 -4.59 -10.05
C ARG A 81 8.24 -6.00 -9.54
N GLN A 82 9.15 -6.56 -8.74
CA GLN A 82 8.96 -7.88 -8.14
C GLN A 82 7.85 -7.86 -7.09
N PHE A 83 7.81 -6.84 -6.25
CA PHE A 83 6.82 -6.69 -5.19
C PHE A 83 5.42 -6.52 -5.76
N VAL A 84 5.22 -5.60 -6.71
CA VAL A 84 3.93 -5.39 -7.38
C VAL A 84 3.46 -6.67 -8.03
N ARG A 85 4.31 -7.35 -8.82
CA ARG A 85 3.95 -8.61 -9.47
C ARG A 85 3.49 -9.66 -8.45
N GLN A 86 4.27 -9.88 -7.39
CA GLN A 86 3.93 -10.86 -6.36
C GLN A 86 2.60 -10.54 -5.66
N ARG A 87 2.35 -9.26 -5.37
CA ARG A 87 1.11 -8.82 -4.71
C ARG A 87 -0.10 -8.96 -5.62
N THR A 88 -0.01 -8.51 -6.86
CA THR A 88 -1.08 -8.67 -7.84
C THR A 88 -1.42 -10.14 -8.05
N GLU A 89 -0.42 -11.01 -8.26
CA GLU A 89 -0.63 -12.46 -8.36
C GLU A 89 -1.29 -13.04 -7.10
N GLN A 90 -0.89 -12.58 -5.92
CA GLN A 90 -1.50 -13.02 -4.66
C GLN A 90 -2.98 -12.63 -4.59
N TYR A 91 -3.31 -11.39 -4.96
CA TYR A 91 -4.70 -10.91 -4.95
C TYR A 91 -5.56 -11.60 -6.03
N GLU A 92 -5.02 -11.85 -7.22
CA GLU A 92 -5.71 -12.62 -8.26
C GLU A 92 -6.09 -14.02 -7.76
N ARG A 93 -5.17 -14.72 -7.08
CA ARG A 93 -5.47 -16.03 -6.47
C ARG A 93 -6.53 -15.96 -5.38
N MET A 94 -6.64 -14.85 -4.66
CA MET A 94 -7.71 -14.66 -3.66
C MET A 94 -9.09 -14.60 -4.32
N TRP A 95 -9.18 -14.07 -5.55
CA TRP A 95 -10.42 -14.11 -6.34
C TRP A 95 -10.72 -15.47 -6.95
N ASP A 96 -9.70 -16.13 -7.47
CA ASP A 96 -9.85 -17.43 -8.16
C ASP A 96 -10.32 -18.55 -7.21
N GLY A 97 -10.24 -18.34 -5.90
CA GLY A 97 -10.80 -19.23 -4.87
C GLY A 97 -12.33 -19.11 -4.67
N CYS A 98 -13.01 -18.12 -5.24
CA CYS A 98 -14.46 -17.95 -5.12
C CYS A 98 -15.18 -18.43 -6.39
N GLY A 99 -15.09 -19.73 -6.66
CA GLY A 99 -15.87 -20.40 -7.71
C GLY A 99 -17.36 -20.41 -7.38
N CYS A 100 -18.09 -19.36 -7.75
CA CYS A 100 -19.55 -19.40 -7.79
C CYS A 100 -19.98 -20.29 -8.96
N LYS A 101 -20.78 -21.33 -8.69
CA LYS A 101 -21.50 -22.08 -9.72
C LYS A 101 -22.51 -21.15 -10.39
N VAL A 102 -22.24 -20.75 -11.63
CA VAL A 102 -23.20 -20.00 -12.45
C VAL A 102 -24.03 -21.01 -13.22
N ASP A 103 -25.24 -21.27 -12.73
CA ASP A 103 -26.22 -22.06 -13.47
C ASP A 103 -26.90 -21.16 -14.50
N TYR A 104 -26.62 -21.41 -15.79
CA TYR A 104 -27.34 -20.79 -16.90
C TYR A 104 -28.63 -21.59 -17.15
N TYR A 105 -29.79 -20.97 -16.94
CA TYR A 105 -31.06 -21.52 -17.40
C TYR A 105 -31.23 -21.23 -18.90
N THR A 106 -31.42 -22.28 -19.71
CA THR A 106 -31.80 -22.20 -21.13
C THR A 106 -33.31 -22.38 -21.27
#